data_AF-C7NEM0-F1
#
_entry.id   AF-C7NEM0-F1
#
_cell.length_a   1.000
_cell.length_b   1.000
_cell.length_c   1.000
_cell.angle_alpha   90.00
_cell.angle_beta   90.00
_cell.angle_gamma   90.00
#
_symmetry.space_group_name_H-M   'P 1'
#
loop_
_entity.id
_entity.type
_entity.pdbx_description
1 polymer ?
#
loop_
_entity_poly.entity_id
_entity_poly.type
_entity_poly.pdbx_seq_one_letter_code
_entity_poly.pdbx_strand_id
1 'polypeptide(L)'
;MKKILTLAFLVIGVTTFSASCDWFKENTEYADKMVELVKKERLTNKVYCDTDQKKMVYETVDNDTNEKYIEIGLSYNKNKKNSFTYEDILNSFVEFEKDVDKLYPWVNLTKLEYQNAPRYYNYRMYVYNPETQNEYMAFLVTYDTSNGTWNKYYSNEFWNGENENEKEIINVIKETGLKETDDIIY
;
A
#
# COMPACT_ATOMS: atom_id res chain seq x y z
N MET A 1 17.90 7.26 35.26
CA MET A 1 17.00 8.40 34.96
C MET A 1 16.47 8.19 33.54
N LYS A 2 15.19 7.80 33.40
CA LYS A 2 14.55 7.63 32.08
C LYS A 2 14.40 9.01 31.44
N LYS A 3 15.10 9.27 30.33
CA LYS A 3 14.88 10.46 29.51
C LYS A 3 13.87 10.09 28.43
N ILE A 4 12.62 10.51 28.63
CA ILE A 4 11.59 10.48 27.60
C ILE A 4 11.91 11.66 26.68
N LEU A 5 12.36 11.38 25.44
CA LEU A 5 12.49 12.41 24.41
C LEU A 5 11.11 12.56 23.75
N THR A 6 10.42 13.63 24.08
CA THR A 6 9.17 14.03 23.43
C THR A 6 9.50 14.77 22.14
N LEU A 7 9.14 14.21 20.99
CA LEU A 7 9.24 14.86 19.68
C LEU A 7 8.07 15.85 19.57
N ALA A 8 8.37 17.16 19.48
CA ALA A 8 7.36 18.20 19.33
C ALA A 8 7.10 18.46 17.85
N PHE A 9 5.99 17.93 17.32
CA PHE A 9 5.44 18.32 16.03
C PHE A 9 4.10 19.04 16.22
N LEU A 10 3.93 20.15 15.50
CA LEU A 10 2.76 21.02 15.53
C LEU A 10 1.50 20.26 15.11
N VAL A 11 0.48 20.31 15.96
CA VAL A 11 -0.85 19.74 15.76
C VAL A 11 -1.65 20.59 14.76
N ILE A 12 -2.15 19.99 13.68
CA ILE A 12 -3.47 20.33 13.11
C ILE A 12 -4.10 19.07 12.50
N GLY A 13 -5.29 18.69 12.99
CA GLY A 13 -6.27 17.90 12.24
C GLY A 13 -6.75 16.62 12.92
N VAL A 14 -7.87 16.71 13.65
CA VAL A 14 -8.64 15.51 14.03
C VAL A 14 -9.24 14.92 12.75
N THR A 15 -8.62 13.88 12.22
CA THR A 15 -9.10 13.18 11.03
C THR A 15 -9.87 11.91 11.44
N THR A 16 -11.20 12.01 11.49
CA THR A 16 -12.11 10.85 11.49
C THR A 16 -12.08 10.10 10.13
N PHE A 17 -10.95 9.49 9.74
CA PHE A 17 -10.70 9.16 8.32
C PHE A 17 -10.75 7.66 8.02
N SER A 18 -11.93 7.25 7.52
CA SER A 18 -12.15 6.15 6.57
C SER A 18 -13.59 6.15 6.02
N ALA A 19 -14.50 6.96 6.58
CA ALA A 19 -15.89 7.04 6.14
C ALA A 19 -16.17 8.04 4.98
N SER A 20 -15.19 8.84 4.54
CA SER A 20 -15.46 10.07 3.75
C SER A 20 -14.80 10.19 2.36
N CYS A 21 -13.87 9.31 1.96
CA CYS A 21 -13.25 9.44 0.64
C CYS A 21 -14.06 8.75 -0.46
N ASP A 22 -14.19 9.41 -1.61
CA ASP A 22 -14.96 8.92 -2.75
C ASP A 22 -14.15 7.94 -3.59
N TRP A 23 -14.82 7.08 -4.34
CA TRP A 23 -14.17 6.37 -5.45
C TRP A 23 -13.78 7.36 -6.54
N PHE A 24 -12.71 7.05 -7.28
CA PHE A 24 -12.41 7.76 -8.52
C PHE A 24 -13.58 7.57 -9.51
N LYS A 25 -14.03 8.64 -10.17
CA LYS A 25 -15.28 8.64 -10.97
C LYS A 25 -15.06 8.35 -12.45
N GLU A 26 -13.86 8.55 -12.96
CA GLU A 26 -13.49 8.40 -14.37
C GLU A 26 -12.41 7.31 -14.51
N ASN A 27 -12.71 6.14 -13.94
CA ASN A 27 -11.80 5.00 -13.98
C ASN A 27 -11.78 4.33 -15.36
N THR A 28 -10.67 3.67 -15.68
CA THR A 28 -10.60 2.76 -16.81
C THR A 28 -11.35 1.46 -16.50
N GLU A 29 -11.68 0.68 -17.53
CA GLU A 29 -12.36 -0.62 -17.35
C GLU A 29 -11.57 -1.54 -16.39
N TYR A 30 -10.24 -1.53 -16.45
CA TYR A 30 -9.40 -2.33 -15.56
C TYR A 30 -9.43 -1.83 -14.12
N ALA A 31 -9.40 -0.51 -13.90
CA ALA A 31 -9.55 0.06 -12.57
C ALA A 31 -10.95 -0.25 -11.99
N ASP A 32 -12.01 -0.17 -12.79
CA ASP A 32 -13.37 -0.53 -12.37
C ASP A 32 -13.50 -2.01 -11.98
N LYS A 33 -12.91 -2.92 -12.77
CA LYS A 33 -12.82 -4.35 -12.41
C LYS A 33 -12.13 -4.55 -11.06
N MET A 34 -11.08 -3.77 -10.77
CA MET A 34 -10.41 -3.82 -9.47
C MET A 34 -11.26 -3.25 -8.33
N VAL A 35 -12.00 -2.17 -8.57
CA VAL A 35 -12.97 -1.62 -7.60
C VAL A 35 -14.05 -2.67 -7.28
N GLU A 36 -14.57 -3.36 -8.28
CA GLU A 36 -15.54 -4.44 -8.09
C GLU A 36 -14.96 -5.60 -7.28
N LEU A 37 -13.72 -6.00 -7.58
CA LEU A 37 -13.02 -7.05 -6.84
C LEU A 37 -12.80 -6.67 -5.38
N VAL A 38 -12.34 -5.46 -5.10
CA VAL A 38 -12.19 -4.92 -3.73
C VAL A 38 -13.50 -4.93 -2.96
N LYS A 39 -14.62 -4.57 -3.61
CA LYS A 39 -15.96 -4.62 -2.99
C LYS A 39 -16.39 -6.07 -2.72
N LYS A 40 -16.20 -6.97 -3.69
CA LYS A 40 -16.53 -8.40 -3.58
C LYS A 40 -15.78 -9.07 -2.44
N GLU A 41 -14.49 -8.81 -2.32
CA GLU A 41 -13.62 -9.36 -1.27
C GLU A 41 -13.76 -8.62 0.09
N ARG A 42 -14.69 -7.65 0.17
CA ARG A 42 -15.03 -6.89 1.38
C ARG A 42 -13.84 -6.12 1.96
N LEU A 43 -12.96 -5.62 1.10
CA LEU A 43 -11.77 -4.84 1.48
C LEU A 43 -11.98 -3.33 1.41
N THR A 44 -13.19 -2.85 1.07
CA THR A 44 -13.48 -1.42 0.90
C THR A 44 -13.11 -0.54 2.09
N ASN A 45 -13.25 -1.05 3.32
CA ASN A 45 -12.89 -0.31 4.54
C ASN A 45 -11.38 -0.25 4.81
N LYS A 46 -10.59 -1.07 4.13
CA LYS A 46 -9.13 -1.03 4.17
C LYS A 46 -8.56 -0.10 3.10
N VAL A 47 -9.31 0.29 2.08
CA VAL A 47 -8.76 1.13 1.00
C VAL A 47 -8.23 2.45 1.56
N TYR A 48 -6.97 2.75 1.25
CA TYR A 48 -6.31 4.00 1.58
C TYR A 48 -6.97 5.16 0.84
N CYS A 49 -7.11 6.31 1.51
CA CYS A 49 -7.55 7.55 0.89
C CYS A 49 -6.29 8.35 0.56
N ASP A 50 -6.05 8.63 -0.72
CA ASP A 50 -4.92 9.44 -1.14
C ASP A 50 -5.05 10.91 -0.73
N THR A 51 -4.03 11.70 -1.05
CA THR A 51 -3.98 13.14 -0.78
C THR A 51 -5.17 13.91 -1.36
N ASP A 52 -5.76 13.46 -2.47
CA ASP A 52 -6.95 14.04 -3.11
C ASP A 52 -8.29 13.55 -2.53
N GLN A 53 -8.25 12.84 -1.39
CA GLN A 53 -9.42 12.25 -0.73
C GLN A 53 -10.16 11.28 -1.66
N LYS A 54 -9.41 10.53 -2.47
CA LYS A 54 -9.92 9.44 -3.30
C LYS A 54 -9.45 8.11 -2.76
N LYS A 55 -10.34 7.11 -2.85
CA LYS A 55 -9.96 5.72 -2.62
C LYS A 55 -8.94 5.32 -3.68
N MET A 56 -7.75 4.90 -3.25
CA MET A 56 -6.65 4.53 -4.11
C MET A 56 -6.91 3.17 -4.77
N VAL A 57 -7.74 3.17 -5.80
CA VAL A 57 -7.99 2.09 -6.76
C VAL A 57 -8.25 2.75 -8.11
N TYR A 58 -7.18 3.07 -8.83
CA TYR A 58 -7.23 3.79 -10.10
C TYR A 58 -6.06 3.43 -11.01
N GLU A 59 -6.15 3.82 -12.28
CA GLU A 59 -5.06 3.67 -13.25
C GLU A 59 -4.21 4.95 -13.28
N THR A 60 -2.89 4.79 -13.33
CA THR A 60 -1.92 5.85 -13.61
C THR A 60 -1.14 5.53 -14.89
N VAL A 61 -0.45 6.53 -15.43
CA VAL A 61 0.41 6.40 -16.60
C VAL A 61 1.78 6.94 -16.24
N ASP A 62 2.83 6.18 -16.55
CA ASP A 62 4.21 6.65 -16.42
C ASP A 62 4.51 7.58 -17.59
N ASN A 63 4.96 8.79 -17.27
CA ASN A 63 5.12 9.85 -18.26
C ASN A 63 6.29 9.61 -19.22
N ASP A 64 7.26 8.76 -18.85
CA ASP A 64 8.46 8.51 -19.64
C ASP A 64 8.28 7.32 -20.59
N THR A 65 7.56 6.30 -20.14
CA THR A 65 7.35 5.04 -20.86
C THR A 65 5.97 4.94 -21.50
N ASN A 66 5.02 5.77 -21.06
CA ASN A 66 3.59 5.70 -21.41
C ASN A 66 2.96 4.34 -21.07
N GLU A 67 3.58 3.60 -20.14
CA GLU A 67 3.02 2.38 -19.58
C GLU A 67 1.89 2.74 -18.61
N LYS A 68 0.94 1.81 -18.46
CA LYS A 68 -0.23 1.97 -17.59
C LYS A 68 -0.06 1.10 -16.35
N TYR A 69 -0.42 1.63 -15.19
CA TYR A 69 -0.31 0.96 -13.90
C TYR A 69 -1.66 1.02 -13.20
N ILE A 70 -2.06 -0.04 -12.51
CA ILE A 70 -3.13 0.05 -11.52
C ILE A 70 -2.50 0.24 -10.15
N GLU A 71 -2.99 1.24 -9.43
CA GLU A 71 -2.58 1.56 -8.07
C GLU A 71 -3.69 1.15 -7.09
N ILE A 72 -3.36 0.29 -6.12
CA ILE A 72 -4.26 -0.17 -5.06
C ILE A 72 -3.60 0.10 -3.70
N GLY A 73 -4.11 1.05 -2.94
CA GLY A 73 -3.66 1.34 -1.58
C GLY A 73 -4.53 0.65 -0.53
N LEU A 74 -3.93 -0.14 0.37
CA LEU A 74 -4.60 -0.75 1.51
C LEU A 74 -3.94 -0.31 2.82
N SER A 75 -4.74 0.17 3.75
CA SER A 75 -4.30 0.66 5.04
C SER A 75 -4.62 -0.30 6.18
N TYR A 76 -3.62 -0.51 7.03
CA TYR A 76 -3.65 -1.40 8.18
C TYR A 76 -3.43 -0.59 9.46
N ASN A 77 -3.74 -1.22 10.60
CA ASN A 77 -3.50 -0.67 11.93
C ASN A 77 -4.32 0.59 12.33
N LYS A 78 -5.27 1.05 11.50
CA LYS A 78 -6.11 2.26 11.74
C LYS A 78 -6.84 2.32 13.10
N ASN A 79 -7.15 1.19 13.72
CA ASN A 79 -7.96 1.13 14.95
C ASN A 79 -7.14 0.89 16.24
N LYS A 80 -5.82 0.68 16.16
CA LYS A 80 -5.01 0.44 17.37
C LYS A 80 -4.58 1.79 17.98
N LYS A 81 -5.11 2.07 19.17
CA LYS A 81 -4.98 3.39 19.83
C LYS A 81 -3.69 3.60 20.64
N ASN A 82 -2.95 2.53 20.97
CA ASN A 82 -2.06 2.57 22.13
C ASN A 82 -0.59 2.17 21.87
N SER A 83 -0.27 1.50 20.76
CA SER A 83 1.12 1.20 20.38
C SER A 83 1.23 0.77 18.93
N PHE A 84 2.30 1.19 18.27
CA PHE A 84 2.68 0.82 16.90
C PHE A 84 4.09 0.25 16.94
N THR A 85 4.22 -1.08 16.83
CA THR A 85 5.52 -1.76 16.90
C THR A 85 5.92 -2.32 15.54
N TYR A 86 7.22 -2.58 15.34
CA TYR A 86 7.70 -3.26 14.14
C TYR A 86 7.07 -4.65 13.96
N GLU A 87 6.83 -5.38 15.06
CA GLU A 87 6.13 -6.66 15.02
C GLU A 87 4.69 -6.51 14.50
N ASP A 88 3.96 -5.47 14.92
CA ASP A 88 2.62 -5.19 14.41
C ASP A 88 2.62 -4.92 12.90
N ILE A 89 3.64 -4.22 12.40
CA ILE A 89 3.79 -3.91 10.97
C ILE A 89 4.07 -5.19 10.17
N LEU A 90 4.99 -6.03 10.64
CA LEU A 90 5.31 -7.31 9.99
C LEU A 90 4.13 -8.28 10.00
N ASN A 91 3.36 -8.33 11.09
CA ASN A 91 2.11 -9.11 11.13
C ASN A 91 1.07 -8.56 10.15
N SER A 92 0.97 -7.23 10.03
CA SER A 92 0.09 -6.59 9.04
C SER A 92 0.54 -6.87 7.61
N PHE A 93 1.85 -7.04 7.36
CA PHE A 93 2.37 -7.43 6.05
C PHE A 93 1.91 -8.83 5.64
N VAL A 94 1.91 -9.80 6.57
CA VAL A 94 1.36 -11.15 6.32
C VAL A 94 -0.15 -11.10 6.01
N GLU A 95 -0.91 -10.22 6.66
CA GLU A 95 -2.32 -10.01 6.32
C GLU A 95 -2.50 -9.34 4.96
N PHE A 96 -1.65 -8.37 4.65
CA PHE A 96 -1.63 -7.65 3.39
C PHE A 96 -1.38 -8.59 2.21
N GLU A 97 -0.40 -9.48 2.30
CA GLU A 97 -0.15 -10.49 1.25
C GLU A 97 -1.38 -11.37 0.98
N LYS A 98 -2.08 -11.81 2.03
CA LYS A 98 -3.32 -12.58 1.90
C LYS A 98 -4.45 -11.79 1.25
N ASP A 99 -4.50 -10.49 1.47
CA ASP A 99 -5.50 -9.63 0.84
C ASP A 99 -5.13 -9.36 -0.64
N VAL A 100 -3.84 -9.19 -0.96
CA VAL A 100 -3.34 -9.09 -2.35
C VAL A 100 -3.67 -10.36 -3.15
N ASP A 101 -3.51 -11.55 -2.57
CA ASP A 101 -3.85 -12.82 -3.21
C ASP A 101 -5.33 -12.87 -3.64
N LYS A 102 -6.25 -12.28 -2.84
CA LYS A 102 -7.68 -12.20 -3.17
C LYS A 102 -7.97 -11.18 -4.26
N LEU A 103 -7.13 -10.14 -4.35
CA LEU A 103 -7.23 -9.09 -5.36
C LEU A 103 -6.53 -9.47 -6.67
N TYR A 104 -6.23 -10.74 -6.90
CA TYR A 104 -5.66 -11.17 -8.16
C TYR A 104 -6.64 -10.92 -9.34
N PRO A 105 -6.30 -10.05 -10.31
CA PRO A 105 -7.25 -9.62 -11.34
C PRO A 105 -7.59 -10.71 -12.38
N TRP A 106 -6.79 -11.77 -12.48
CA TRP A 106 -6.69 -12.59 -13.70
C TRP A 106 -7.43 -13.92 -13.64
N VAL A 107 -8.44 -14.05 -12.79
CA VAL A 107 -9.26 -15.27 -12.78
C VAL A 107 -10.17 -15.27 -14.04
N ASN A 108 -9.74 -16.00 -15.07
CA ASN A 108 -10.46 -16.25 -16.34
C ASN A 108 -10.43 -15.13 -17.41
N LEU A 109 -9.31 -14.43 -17.62
CA LEU A 109 -9.24 -13.48 -18.74
C LEU A 109 -8.96 -14.15 -20.09
N THR A 110 -9.52 -13.55 -21.14
CA THR A 110 -9.18 -13.89 -22.54
C THR A 110 -7.76 -13.41 -22.88
N LYS A 111 -7.18 -14.00 -23.94
CA LYS A 111 -5.87 -13.56 -24.46
C LYS A 111 -5.86 -12.07 -24.82
N LEU A 112 -6.96 -11.54 -25.34
CA LEU A 112 -7.07 -10.14 -25.74
C LEU A 112 -7.11 -9.20 -24.53
N GLU A 113 -7.83 -9.56 -23.47
CA GLU A 113 -7.84 -8.79 -22.22
C GLU A 113 -6.45 -8.81 -21.56
N TYR A 114 -5.75 -9.94 -21.61
CA TYR A 114 -4.37 -10.01 -21.12
C TYR A 114 -3.42 -9.11 -21.91
N GLN A 115 -3.55 -9.04 -23.23
CA GLN A 115 -2.68 -8.22 -24.09
C GLN A 115 -2.91 -6.72 -23.95
N ASN A 116 -4.12 -6.31 -23.53
CA ASN A 116 -4.48 -4.91 -23.36
C ASN A 116 -4.47 -4.47 -21.89
N ALA A 117 -4.00 -5.35 -21.00
CA ALA A 117 -3.86 -5.09 -19.59
C ALA A 117 -2.88 -3.94 -19.30
N PRO A 118 -3.09 -3.19 -18.21
CA PRO A 118 -2.04 -2.41 -17.57
C PRO A 118 -0.80 -3.29 -17.33
N ARG A 119 0.38 -2.70 -17.48
CA ARG A 119 1.65 -3.43 -17.37
C ARG A 119 1.89 -3.91 -15.94
N TYR A 120 1.55 -3.08 -14.96
CA TYR A 120 1.76 -3.39 -13.56
C TYR A 120 0.51 -3.16 -12.72
N TYR A 121 0.37 -3.98 -11.69
CA TYR A 121 -0.63 -3.81 -10.64
C TYR A 121 0.14 -3.67 -9.32
N ASN A 122 0.15 -2.45 -8.80
CA ASN A 122 0.88 -2.05 -7.62
C ASN A 122 -0.07 -2.05 -6.43
N TYR A 123 0.19 -2.93 -5.48
CA TYR A 123 -0.52 -3.01 -4.21
C TYR A 123 0.38 -2.39 -3.14
N ARG A 124 -0.09 -1.32 -2.51
CA ARG A 124 0.67 -0.57 -1.51
C ARG A 124 0.06 -0.77 -0.13
N MET A 125 0.90 -1.17 0.82
CA MET A 125 0.52 -1.30 2.22
C MET A 125 0.84 0.00 2.95
N TYR A 126 -0.20 0.68 3.40
CA TYR A 126 -0.11 1.83 4.29
C TYR A 126 -0.32 1.41 5.74
N VAL A 127 0.40 2.05 6.64
CA VAL A 127 0.29 1.82 8.09
C VAL A 127 0.08 3.15 8.80
N TYR A 128 -0.91 3.19 9.69
CA TYR A 128 -1.19 4.35 10.51
C TYR A 128 -0.30 4.37 11.76
N ASN A 129 0.43 5.47 11.96
CA ASN A 129 1.16 5.75 13.18
C ASN A 129 0.32 6.68 14.08
N PRO A 130 -0.16 6.19 15.25
CA PRO A 130 -0.99 7.00 16.16
C PRO A 130 -0.23 8.15 16.83
N GLU A 131 1.10 8.08 16.90
CA GLU A 131 1.92 9.13 17.51
C GLU A 131 2.04 10.35 16.59
N THR A 132 2.28 10.12 15.29
CA THR A 132 2.41 11.19 14.29
C THR A 132 1.08 11.56 13.63
N GLN A 133 0.05 10.73 13.82
CA GLN A 133 -1.26 10.83 13.16
C GLN A 133 -1.19 10.76 11.63
N ASN A 134 -0.13 10.17 11.09
CA ASN A 134 0.10 10.02 9.66
C ASN A 134 0.02 8.54 9.22
N GLU A 135 -0.24 8.34 7.94
CA GLU A 135 -0.12 7.05 7.27
C GLU A 135 1.18 7.03 6.46
N TYR A 136 1.88 5.89 6.47
CA TYR A 136 3.13 5.71 5.74
C TYR A 136 3.06 4.46 4.88
N MET A 137 3.60 4.49 3.67
CA MET A 137 3.75 3.29 2.85
C MET A 137 4.93 2.47 3.38
N ALA A 138 4.67 1.24 3.82
CA ALA A 138 5.69 0.35 4.39
C ALA A 138 6.16 -0.72 3.40
N PHE A 139 5.25 -1.25 2.59
CA PHE A 139 5.53 -2.33 1.63
C PHE A 139 4.77 -2.13 0.32
N LEU A 140 5.36 -2.62 -0.77
CA LEU A 140 4.78 -2.66 -2.10
C LEU A 140 4.85 -4.10 -2.64
N VAL A 141 3.75 -4.55 -3.24
CA VAL A 141 3.71 -5.79 -4.03
C VAL A 141 3.27 -5.43 -5.43
N THR A 142 4.07 -5.80 -6.43
CA THR A 142 3.80 -5.51 -7.84
C THR A 142 3.61 -6.80 -8.61
N TYR A 143 2.52 -6.89 -9.35
CA TYR A 143 2.34 -7.91 -10.37
C TYR A 143 2.70 -7.36 -11.75
N ASP A 144 3.68 -7.99 -12.42
CA ASP A 144 4.07 -7.69 -13.80
C ASP A 144 3.30 -8.59 -14.77
N THR A 145 2.43 -7.98 -15.58
CA THR A 145 1.57 -8.71 -16.52
C THR A 145 2.32 -9.23 -17.74
N SER A 146 3.54 -8.80 -18.04
CA SER A 146 4.26 -9.31 -19.22
C SER A 146 4.77 -10.73 -19.05
N ASN A 147 5.10 -11.11 -17.82
CA ASN A 147 5.74 -12.37 -17.47
C ASN A 147 4.98 -13.12 -16.35
N GLY A 148 3.93 -12.50 -15.79
CA GLY A 148 3.10 -13.09 -14.75
C GLY A 148 3.84 -13.22 -13.41
N THR A 149 4.76 -12.30 -13.12
CA THR A 149 5.61 -12.38 -11.92
C THR A 149 5.15 -11.43 -10.82
N TRP A 150 5.32 -11.87 -9.58
CA TRP A 150 5.11 -11.05 -8.39
C TRP A 150 6.46 -10.59 -7.85
N ASN A 151 6.57 -9.30 -7.59
CA ASN A 151 7.73 -8.67 -6.98
C ASN A 151 7.30 -7.98 -5.68
N LYS A 152 8.14 -8.07 -4.65
CA LYS A 152 7.84 -7.53 -3.32
C LYS A 152 8.96 -6.59 -2.89
N TYR A 153 8.55 -5.48 -2.29
CA TYR A 153 9.43 -4.40 -1.92
C TYR A 153 9.09 -3.85 -0.54
N TYR A 154 10.09 -3.28 0.12
CA TYR A 154 9.91 -2.46 1.31
C TYR A 154 10.23 -0.99 0.97
N SER A 155 9.48 -0.07 1.56
CA SER A 155 9.70 1.37 1.38
C SER A 155 10.95 1.83 2.13
N ASN A 156 11.89 2.44 1.42
CA ASN A 156 13.09 3.01 2.02
C ASN A 156 12.80 4.29 2.83
N GLU A 157 11.70 5.00 2.54
CA GLU A 157 11.27 6.14 3.35
C GLU A 157 10.80 5.70 4.74
N PHE A 158 10.07 4.58 4.81
CA PHE A 158 9.57 4.05 6.07
C PHE A 158 10.63 3.25 6.83
N TRP A 159 11.36 2.39 6.13
CA TRP A 159 12.40 1.54 6.69
C TRP A 159 13.78 2.14 6.42
N ASN A 160 14.11 3.21 7.13
CA ASN A 160 15.30 4.03 6.86
C ASN A 160 16.50 3.70 7.79
N GLY A 161 16.28 2.87 8.81
CA GLY A 161 17.35 2.40 9.70
C GLY A 161 17.81 3.45 10.71
N GLU A 162 16.90 4.32 11.16
CA GLU A 162 17.16 5.39 12.13
C GLU A 162 17.72 4.87 13.46
N ASN A 163 17.39 3.62 13.84
CA ASN A 163 17.85 2.98 15.07
C ASN A 163 18.35 1.54 14.82
N GLU A 164 19.15 1.01 15.76
CA GLU A 164 19.76 -0.33 15.61
C GLU A 164 18.72 -1.46 15.48
N ASN A 165 17.61 -1.39 16.21
CA ASN A 165 16.55 -2.41 16.10
C ASN A 165 15.96 -2.44 14.69
N GLU A 166 15.72 -1.27 14.11
CA GLU A 166 15.19 -1.15 12.75
C GLU A 166 16.20 -1.64 11.71
N LYS A 167 17.50 -1.36 11.88
CA LYS A 167 18.55 -1.91 11.01
C LYS A 167 18.57 -3.43 11.04
N GLU A 168 18.42 -4.04 12.21
CA GLU A 168 18.28 -5.49 12.35
C GLU A 168 17.05 -6.02 11.61
N ILE A 169 15.91 -5.34 11.73
CA ILE A 169 14.68 -5.70 11.02
C ILE A 169 14.84 -5.56 9.50
N ILE A 170 15.46 -4.49 9.01
CA ILE A 170 15.74 -4.29 7.58
C ILE A 170 16.60 -5.44 7.05
N ASN A 171 17.60 -5.89 7.81
CA ASN A 171 18.41 -7.04 7.41
C ASN A 171 17.56 -8.31 7.28
N VAL A 172 16.67 -8.56 8.25
CA VAL A 172 15.71 -9.69 8.17
C VAL A 172 14.80 -9.56 6.95
N ILE A 173 14.26 -8.38 6.67
CA ILE A 173 13.43 -8.11 5.48
C ILE A 173 14.23 -8.44 4.20
N LYS A 174 15.49 -7.99 4.09
CA LYS A 174 16.35 -8.28 2.94
C LYS A 174 16.62 -9.77 2.78
N GLU A 175 16.82 -10.51 3.87
CA GLU A 175 17.01 -11.97 3.86
C GLU A 175 15.77 -12.72 3.36
N THR A 176 14.57 -12.16 3.51
CA THR A 176 13.34 -12.73 2.92
C THR A 176 13.21 -12.48 1.41
N GLY A 177 14.13 -11.74 0.80
CA GLY A 177 14.18 -11.48 -0.64
C GLY A 177 13.39 -10.24 -1.09
N LEU A 178 12.87 -9.44 -0.15
CA LEU A 178 12.27 -8.14 -0.48
C LEU A 178 13.35 -7.15 -0.91
N LYS A 179 13.07 -6.41 -1.98
CA LYS A 179 13.95 -5.35 -2.49
C LYS A 179 13.55 -4.00 -1.93
N GLU A 180 14.49 -3.07 -1.87
CA GLU A 180 14.16 -1.70 -1.53
C GLU A 180 13.44 -1.01 -2.69
N THR A 181 12.57 -0.05 -2.37
CA THR A 181 11.98 0.88 -3.34
C THR A 181 11.88 2.28 -2.75
N ASP A 182 12.16 3.27 -3.59
CA ASP A 182 11.87 4.69 -3.34
C ASP A 182 10.54 5.11 -3.99
N ASP A 183 9.81 4.17 -4.63
CA ASP A 183 8.50 4.42 -5.23
C ASP A 183 7.46 4.71 -4.15
N ILE A 184 7.18 5.99 -3.95
CA ILE A 184 6.19 6.50 -3.01
C ILE A 184 5.14 7.29 -3.80
N ILE A 185 3.87 6.91 -3.62
CA ILE A 185 2.71 7.66 -4.12
C ILE A 185 1.92 8.11 -2.90
N TYR A 186 1.61 9.41 -2.82
CA TYR A 186 0.98 10.06 -1.66
C TYR A 186 -0.51 10.34 -1.85
#